data_AF-A0AAE0PR93-F1
#
_entry.id   AF-A0AAE0PR93-F1
#
_cell.length_a   1.000
_cell.length_b   1.000
_cell.length_c   1.000
_cell.angle_alpha   90.00
_cell.angle_beta   90.00
_cell.angle_gamma   90.00
#
_symmetry.space_group_name_H-M   'P 1'
#
loop_
_entity.id
_entity.type
_entity.pdbx_description
1 polymer ?
#
loop_
_entity_poly.entity_id
_entity_poly.type
_entity_poly.pdbx_seq_one_letter_code
_entity_poly.pdbx_strand_id
1 'polypeptide(L)'
;PPSFSLTQCDMKDIEDEARRHSLFLELRESSQKWEEFQHLMLLLQAWPPVTDKSRLETEQNPWVCVTSSVLTRCSEGADVDVGHEVLAMCRSLYMTKHKLNPQSIRHISSLLLKNGLNLAALKLMAESKDEQLLAVTLDQINSITSV
;
A
#
# COMPACT_ATOMS: atom_id res chain seq x y z
N PRO A 1 -0.12 -21.71 -23.67
CA PRO A 1 -0.94 -21.29 -22.52
C PRO A 1 -0.36 -21.82 -21.20
N PRO A 2 0.15 -20.99 -20.29
CA PRO A 2 0.42 -21.48 -18.95
C PRO A 2 -0.89 -21.50 -18.18
N SER A 3 -1.35 -22.71 -17.93
CA SER A 3 -2.37 -23.07 -16.96
C SER A 3 -1.91 -22.67 -15.57
N PHE A 4 -2.61 -21.72 -14.96
CA PHE A 4 -2.43 -21.34 -13.56
C PHE A 4 -2.88 -22.48 -12.66
N SER A 5 -1.94 -23.16 -12.01
CA SER A 5 -2.21 -23.84 -10.75
C SER A 5 -2.10 -22.78 -9.65
N LEU A 6 -3.17 -22.55 -8.89
CA LEU A 6 -3.08 -21.96 -7.56
C LEU A 6 -1.89 -22.62 -6.85
N THR A 7 -0.82 -21.88 -6.59
CA THR A 7 0.29 -22.37 -5.78
C THR A 7 -0.32 -22.86 -4.47
N GLN A 8 -0.29 -24.17 -4.24
CA GLN A 8 -0.54 -24.71 -2.90
C GLN A 8 0.56 -24.12 -2.02
N CYS A 9 0.21 -23.08 -1.25
CA CYS A 9 1.05 -22.57 -0.18
C CYS A 9 1.31 -23.75 0.76
N ASP A 10 2.52 -24.30 0.72
CA ASP A 10 2.92 -25.39 1.62
C ASP A 10 3.24 -24.75 2.99
N MET A 11 3.03 -25.48 4.09
CA MET A 11 3.41 -24.98 5.42
C MET A 11 4.88 -24.55 5.48
N LYS A 12 5.72 -25.15 4.63
CA LYS A 12 7.13 -24.82 4.49
C LYS A 12 7.40 -23.40 4.01
N ASP A 13 6.49 -22.81 3.23
CA ASP A 13 6.64 -21.46 2.68
C ASP A 13 6.36 -20.37 3.73
N ILE A 14 5.78 -20.75 4.87
CA ILE A 14 5.48 -19.86 6.00
C ILE A 14 6.31 -20.16 7.26
N GLU A 15 7.25 -21.12 7.19
CA GLU A 15 8.07 -21.57 8.34
C GLU A 15 8.98 -20.47 8.89
N ASP A 16 9.53 -19.61 8.03
CA ASP A 16 10.45 -18.55 8.43
C ASP A 16 10.16 -17.21 7.73
N GLU A 17 10.71 -16.12 8.26
CA GLU A 17 10.48 -14.76 7.74
C GLU A 17 10.97 -14.58 6.30
N ALA A 18 12.10 -15.18 5.92
CA ALA A 18 12.68 -15.03 4.59
C ALA A 18 11.83 -15.73 3.53
N ARG A 19 11.27 -16.90 3.84
CA ARG A 19 10.32 -17.61 2.95
C ARG A 19 9.00 -16.85 2.83
N ARG A 20 8.44 -16.37 3.96
CA ARG A 20 7.23 -15.53 3.94
C ARG A 20 7.43 -14.28 3.09
N HIS A 21 8.60 -13.66 3.18
CA HIS A 21 8.96 -12.51 2.35
C HIS A 21 9.07 -12.86 0.86
N SER A 22 9.71 -13.99 0.53
CA SER A 22 9.86 -14.44 -0.86
C SER A 22 8.50 -14.76 -1.49
N LEU A 23 7.66 -15.53 -0.78
CA LEU A 23 6.29 -15.83 -1.20
C LEU A 23 5.47 -14.56 -1.41
N PHE A 24 5.58 -13.59 -0.49
CA PHE A 24 4.88 -12.31 -0.63
C PHE A 24 5.29 -11.55 -1.90
N LEU A 25 6.59 -11.54 -2.23
CA LEU A 25 7.07 -10.90 -3.47
C LEU A 25 6.52 -11.60 -4.71
N GLU A 26 6.55 -12.94 -4.75
CA GLU A 26 6.03 -13.72 -5.88
C GLU A 26 4.53 -13.50 -6.10
N LEU A 27 3.73 -13.53 -5.02
CA LEU A 27 2.30 -13.25 -5.07
C LEU A 27 2.02 -11.83 -5.54
N ARG A 28 2.78 -10.84 -5.04
CA ARG A 28 2.66 -9.44 -5.50
C ARG A 28 3.01 -9.29 -6.97
N GLU A 29 4.05 -9.96 -7.46
CA GLU A 29 4.48 -9.86 -8.86
C GLU A 29 3.48 -10.51 -9.81
N SER A 30 2.86 -11.62 -9.40
CA SER A 30 1.84 -12.32 -10.20
C SER A 30 0.46 -11.66 -10.16
N SER A 31 0.14 -10.89 -9.12
CA SER A 31 -1.18 -10.24 -8.95
C SER A 31 -1.44 -9.16 -10.02
N GLN A 32 -2.61 -9.22 -10.65
CA GLN A 32 -3.07 -8.26 -11.66
C GLN A 32 -4.38 -7.59 -11.26
N LYS A 33 -5.19 -8.20 -10.40
CA LYS A 33 -6.53 -7.73 -10.05
C LYS A 33 -6.61 -7.18 -8.63
N TRP A 34 -7.57 -6.30 -8.42
CA TRP A 34 -7.81 -5.70 -7.10
C TRP A 34 -8.06 -6.75 -6.02
N GLU A 35 -8.85 -7.78 -6.30
CA GLU A 35 -9.19 -8.83 -5.34
C GLU A 35 -7.94 -9.62 -4.90
N GLU A 36 -6.98 -9.83 -5.81
CA GLU A 36 -5.70 -10.48 -5.49
C GLU A 36 -4.86 -9.61 -4.55
N PHE A 37 -4.84 -8.29 -4.79
CA PHE A 37 -4.19 -7.35 -3.87
C PHE A 37 -4.90 -7.26 -2.51
N GLN A 38 -6.22 -7.36 -2.45
CA GLN A 38 -6.93 -7.43 -1.16
C GLN A 38 -6.48 -8.63 -0.33
N HIS A 39 -6.32 -9.81 -0.95
CA HIS A 39 -5.78 -10.98 -0.27
C HIS A 39 -4.34 -10.76 0.22
N LEU A 40 -3.50 -10.08 -0.58
CA LEU A 40 -2.14 -9.70 -0.17
C LEU A 40 -2.13 -8.74 1.03
N MET A 41 -3.07 -7.80 1.10
CA MET A 41 -3.20 -6.89 2.23
C MET A 41 -3.58 -7.64 3.51
N LEU A 42 -4.52 -8.59 3.43
CA LEU A 42 -4.88 -9.46 4.55
C LEU A 42 -3.69 -10.31 4.99
N LEU A 43 -2.93 -10.84 4.04
CA LEU A 43 -1.70 -11.59 4.32
C LEU A 43 -0.68 -10.74 5.07
N LEU A 44 -0.48 -9.47 4.69
CA LEU A 44 0.42 -8.55 5.40
C LEU A 44 -0.02 -8.27 6.84
N GLN A 45 -1.33 -8.19 7.09
CA GLN A 45 -1.86 -7.99 8.44
C GLN A 45 -1.66 -9.22 9.33
N ALA A 46 -1.84 -10.42 8.78
CA ALA A 46 -1.67 -11.67 9.51
C ALA A 46 -0.18 -12.01 9.71
N TRP A 47 0.63 -11.86 8.66
CA TRP A 47 2.03 -12.27 8.60
C TRP A 47 2.90 -11.20 7.92
N PRO A 48 3.37 -10.19 8.67
CA PRO A 48 4.29 -9.20 8.14
C PRO A 48 5.59 -9.88 7.70
N PRO A 49 6.02 -9.69 6.43
CA PRO A 49 7.19 -10.37 5.88
C PRO A 49 8.51 -9.65 6.21
N VAL A 50 8.46 -8.51 6.90
CA VAL A 50 9.65 -7.73 7.24
C VAL A 50 9.52 -7.21 8.68
N THR A 51 10.41 -7.68 9.55
CA THR A 51 10.57 -7.18 10.93
C THR A 51 11.69 -6.14 11.03
N ASP A 52 12.52 -6.01 10.00
CA ASP A 52 13.58 -5.01 9.91
C ASP A 52 12.99 -3.59 9.84
N LYS A 53 13.18 -2.85 10.94
CA LYS A 53 12.71 -1.47 11.09
C LYS A 53 13.28 -0.54 10.03
N SER A 54 14.51 -0.79 9.55
CA SER A 54 15.13 0.06 8.54
C SER A 54 14.34 0.02 7.22
N ARG A 55 13.85 -1.15 6.81
CA ARG A 55 13.05 -1.34 5.60
C ARG A 55 11.64 -0.74 5.73
N LEU A 56 11.07 -0.78 6.94
CA LEU A 56 9.74 -0.20 7.23
C LEU A 56 9.70 1.33 7.10
N GLU A 57 10.84 2.00 7.11
CA GLU A 57 10.96 3.47 6.96
C GLU A 57 11.30 3.91 5.52
N THR A 58 11.37 2.98 4.58
CA THR A 58 11.76 3.23 3.18
C THR A 58 10.65 2.87 2.19
N GLU A 59 10.88 3.16 0.91
CA GLU A 59 10.04 2.70 -0.21
C GLU A 59 9.91 1.18 -0.29
N GLN A 60 10.81 0.43 0.36
CA GLN A 60 10.74 -1.04 0.45
C GLN A 60 9.71 -1.54 1.47
N ASN A 61 9.01 -0.65 2.17
CA ASN A 61 7.92 -1.03 3.06
C ASN A 61 6.87 -1.85 2.27
N PRO A 62 6.47 -3.04 2.74
CA PRO A 62 5.53 -3.90 2.01
C PRO A 62 4.21 -3.23 1.66
N TRP A 63 3.69 -2.35 2.52
CA TRP A 63 2.46 -1.59 2.27
C TRP A 63 2.64 -0.54 1.17
N VAL A 64 3.80 0.12 1.11
CA VAL A 64 4.15 1.07 0.05
C VAL A 64 4.28 0.33 -1.28
N CYS A 65 4.94 -0.83 -1.29
CA CYS A 65 5.10 -1.67 -2.47
C CYS A 65 3.77 -2.22 -3.02
N VAL A 66 2.85 -2.66 -2.14
CA VAL A 66 1.51 -3.10 -2.54
C VAL A 66 0.72 -1.94 -3.14
N THR A 67 0.73 -0.78 -2.47
CA THR A 67 0.08 0.44 -2.99
C THR A 67 0.59 0.78 -4.39
N SER A 68 1.91 0.77 -4.60
CA SER A 68 2.51 1.02 -5.91
C SER A 68 2.01 0.03 -6.97
N SER A 69 1.94 -1.25 -6.63
CA SER A 69 1.48 -2.30 -7.53
C SER A 69 0.00 -2.15 -7.90
N VAL A 70 -0.85 -1.84 -6.91
CA VAL A 70 -2.28 -1.53 -7.10
C VAL A 70 -2.45 -0.34 -8.04
N LEU A 71 -1.77 0.77 -7.77
CA LEU A 71 -1.86 1.98 -8.58
C LEU A 71 -1.34 1.77 -10.01
N THR A 72 -0.42 0.84 -10.23
CA THR A 72 0.11 0.53 -11.56
C THR A 72 -0.79 -0.41 -12.36
N ARG A 73 -1.49 -1.34 -11.69
CA ARG A 73 -2.19 -2.45 -12.38
C ARG A 73 -3.71 -2.40 -12.31
N CYS A 74 -4.27 -1.66 -11.34
CA CYS A 74 -5.71 -1.60 -11.09
C CYS A 74 -6.32 -0.23 -11.41
N SER A 75 -5.52 0.75 -11.83
CA SER A 75 -5.97 2.14 -12.06
C SER A 75 -6.70 2.34 -13.39
N GLU A 76 -6.47 1.47 -14.38
CA GLU A 76 -7.12 1.55 -15.70
C GLU A 76 -8.21 0.48 -15.85
N GLY A 77 -9.46 0.92 -16.07
CA GLY A 77 -10.57 0.04 -16.45
C GLY A 77 -11.18 -0.82 -15.34
N ALA A 78 -10.79 -0.63 -14.08
CA ALA A 78 -11.39 -1.31 -12.94
C ALA A 78 -12.68 -0.60 -12.47
N ASP A 79 -13.68 -1.37 -12.05
CA ASP A 79 -14.92 -0.89 -11.38
C ASP A 79 -14.66 -0.44 -9.92
N VAL A 80 -13.39 -0.25 -9.55
CA VAL A 80 -12.93 -0.05 -8.19
C VAL A 80 -12.34 1.34 -8.04
N ASP A 81 -12.83 2.09 -7.06
CA ASP A 81 -12.21 3.35 -6.63
C ASP A 81 -10.91 3.03 -5.85
N VAL A 82 -9.82 2.89 -6.60
CA VAL A 82 -8.48 2.59 -6.06
C VAL A 82 -8.05 3.60 -5.00
N GLY A 83 -8.41 4.88 -5.14
CA GLY A 83 -8.07 5.91 -4.16
C GLY A 83 -8.79 5.68 -2.83
N HIS A 84 -10.08 5.33 -2.89
CA HIS A 84 -10.86 4.96 -1.70
C HIS A 84 -10.30 3.72 -1.02
N GLU A 85 -9.98 2.68 -1.79
CA GLU A 85 -9.50 1.43 -1.23
C GLU A 85 -8.11 1.54 -0.58
N VAL A 86 -7.19 2.30 -1.18
CA VAL A 86 -5.88 2.60 -0.56
C VAL A 86 -6.06 3.36 0.76
N LEU A 87 -7.04 4.28 0.84
CA LEU A 87 -7.37 4.95 2.09
C LEU A 87 -7.93 3.98 3.13
N ALA A 88 -8.88 3.13 2.75
CA ALA A 88 -9.47 2.12 3.63
C ALA A 88 -8.40 1.19 4.20
N MET A 89 -7.49 0.72 3.35
CA MET A 89 -6.32 -0.06 3.74
C MET A 89 -5.48 0.68 4.78
N CYS A 90 -5.03 1.92 4.50
CA CYS A 90 -4.22 2.69 5.44
C CYS A 90 -4.91 2.88 6.80
N ARG A 91 -6.21 3.20 6.79
CA ARG A 91 -7.02 3.42 8.00
C ARG A 91 -7.20 2.15 8.83
N SER A 92 -7.31 0.99 8.18
CA SER A 92 -7.38 -0.30 8.89
C SER A 92 -6.16 -0.56 9.77
N LEU A 93 -5.01 0.04 9.43
CA LEU A 93 -3.75 -0.14 10.15
C LEU A 93 -3.61 0.81 11.35
N TYR A 94 -4.42 1.85 11.48
CA TYR A 94 -4.24 2.93 12.48
C TYR A 94 -4.24 2.44 13.93
N MET A 95 -5.03 1.40 14.24
CA MET A 95 -5.15 0.84 15.58
C MET A 95 -4.33 -0.46 15.76
N THR A 96 -3.48 -0.77 14.79
CA THR A 96 -2.68 -2.01 14.80
C THR A 96 -1.22 -1.71 15.11
N LYS A 97 -0.47 -2.74 15.51
CA LYS A 97 0.99 -2.69 15.62
C LYS A 97 1.71 -2.45 14.27
N HIS A 98 0.97 -2.49 13.16
CA HIS A 98 1.46 -2.26 11.79
C HIS A 98 1.14 -0.86 11.27
N LYS A 99 0.76 0.07 12.17
CA LYS A 99 0.53 1.46 11.82
C LYS A 99 1.69 2.01 10.98
N LEU A 100 1.35 2.58 9.84
CA LEU A 100 2.32 3.20 8.93
C LEU A 100 2.96 4.42 9.59
N ASN A 101 4.28 4.51 9.50
CA ASN A 101 5.03 5.68 9.94
C ASN A 101 4.82 6.86 8.96
N PRO A 102 5.15 8.10 9.38
CA PRO A 102 4.98 9.28 8.53
C PRO A 102 5.70 9.18 7.16
N GLN A 103 6.87 8.52 7.09
CA GLN A 103 7.60 8.34 5.83
C GLN A 103 6.84 7.44 4.84
N SER A 104 6.26 6.34 5.33
CA SER A 104 5.43 5.43 4.53
C SER A 104 4.17 6.14 4.03
N ILE A 105 3.52 6.93 4.90
CA ILE A 105 2.37 7.78 4.53
C ILE A 105 2.79 8.79 3.46
N ARG A 106 3.97 9.43 3.58
CA ARG A 106 4.50 10.36 2.58
C ARG A 106 4.70 9.68 1.24
N HIS A 107 5.28 8.49 1.22
CA HIS A 107 5.49 7.72 -0.03
C HIS A 107 4.17 7.33 -0.68
N ILE A 108 3.22 6.78 0.09
CA ILE A 108 1.88 6.45 -0.42
C ILE A 108 1.17 7.69 -0.96
N SER A 109 1.21 8.80 -0.23
CA SER A 109 0.60 10.07 -0.65
C SER A 109 1.22 10.59 -1.95
N SER A 110 2.54 10.50 -2.10
CA SER A 110 3.24 10.85 -3.35
C SER A 110 2.82 9.96 -4.51
N LEU A 111 2.67 8.65 -4.29
CA LEU A 111 2.17 7.73 -5.31
C LEU A 111 0.74 8.07 -5.73
N LEU A 112 -0.15 8.37 -4.77
CA LEU A 112 -1.53 8.79 -5.06
C LEU A 112 -1.58 10.09 -5.88
N LEU A 113 -0.79 11.11 -5.51
CA LEU A 113 -0.68 12.36 -6.26
C LEU A 113 -0.20 12.14 -7.69
N LYS A 114 0.83 11.31 -7.88
CA LYS A 114 1.37 10.96 -9.21
C LYS A 114 0.33 10.27 -10.11
N ASN A 115 -0.63 9.56 -9.52
CA ASN A 115 -1.72 8.88 -10.22
C ASN A 115 -3.01 9.73 -10.31
N GLY A 116 -2.94 11.03 -10.00
CA GLY A 116 -4.09 11.95 -10.08
C GLY A 116 -5.15 11.76 -8.97
N LEU A 117 -4.89 10.91 -7.97
CA LEU A 117 -5.79 10.62 -6.85
C LEU A 117 -5.62 11.65 -5.72
N ASN A 118 -5.74 12.92 -6.07
CA ASN A 118 -5.40 14.05 -5.19
C ASN A 118 -6.22 14.04 -3.88
N LEU A 119 -7.53 13.78 -3.97
CA LEU A 119 -8.39 13.75 -2.79
C LEU A 119 -7.98 12.64 -1.81
N ALA A 120 -7.58 11.48 -2.32
CA ALA A 120 -7.10 10.38 -1.49
C ALA A 120 -5.77 10.73 -0.80
N ALA A 121 -4.84 11.32 -1.54
CA ALA A 121 -3.56 11.77 -1.00
C ALA A 121 -3.73 12.82 0.11
N LEU A 122 -4.55 13.84 -0.13
CA LEU A 122 -4.80 14.93 0.84
C LEU A 122 -5.44 14.41 2.13
N LYS A 123 -6.42 13.50 2.03
CA LYS A 123 -7.04 12.85 3.20
C LYS A 123 -6.00 12.08 4.01
N LEU A 124 -5.16 11.29 3.33
CA LEU A 124 -4.15 10.48 4.00
C LEU A 124 -3.11 11.34 4.73
N MET A 125 -2.63 12.41 4.07
CA MET A 125 -1.68 13.35 4.68
C MET A 125 -2.28 14.08 5.88
N ALA A 126 -3.53 14.55 5.79
CA ALA A 126 -4.23 15.20 6.90
C ALA A 126 -4.42 14.27 8.11
N GLU A 127 -4.68 12.98 7.89
CA GLU A 127 -4.88 11.98 8.94
C GLU A 127 -3.57 11.53 9.61
N SER A 128 -2.42 11.80 9.00
CA SER A 128 -1.10 11.31 9.43
C SER A 128 -0.57 11.95 10.73
N LYS A 129 -1.12 13.11 11.11
CA LYS A 129 -0.65 13.97 12.22
C LYS A 129 0.81 14.44 12.08
N ASP A 130 1.41 14.32 10.91
CA ASP A 130 2.74 14.84 10.59
C ASP A 130 2.64 16.30 10.13
N GLU A 131 3.32 17.21 10.82
CA GLU A 131 3.23 18.66 10.57
C GLU A 131 3.74 19.04 9.17
N GLN A 132 4.76 18.33 8.66
CA GLN A 132 5.29 18.60 7.32
C GLN A 132 4.30 18.14 6.24
N LEU A 133 3.70 16.96 6.40
CA LEU A 133 2.65 16.50 5.50
C LEU A 133 1.40 17.39 5.56
N LEU A 134 1.06 17.91 6.74
CA LEU A 134 -0.02 18.87 6.88
C LEU A 134 0.27 20.18 6.13
N ALA A 135 1.49 20.71 6.23
CA ALA A 135 1.91 21.90 5.47
C ALA A 135 1.78 21.67 3.95
N VAL A 136 2.28 20.55 3.44
CA VAL A 136 2.14 20.17 2.01
C VAL A 136 0.66 20.06 1.61
N THR A 137 -0.18 19.50 2.48
CA THR A 137 -1.62 19.38 2.24
C THR A 137 -2.28 20.75 2.12
N LEU A 138 -1.95 21.68 3.03
CA LEU A 138 -2.49 23.03 3.05
C LEU A 138 -2.06 23.83 1.81
N ASP A 139 -0.80 23.73 1.40
CA ASP A 139 -0.29 24.39 0.19
C ASP A 139 -1.01 23.90 -1.07
N GLN A 140 -1.27 22.58 -1.16
CA GLN A 140 -2.01 22.00 -2.28
C GLN A 140 -3.48 22.47 -2.31
N ILE A 141 -4.16 22.53 -1.15
CA ILE A 141 -5.54 23.04 -1.06
C ILE A 141 -5.62 24.52 -1.45
N ASN A 142 -4.68 25.33 -0.96
CA ASN A 142 -4.62 26.75 -1.27
C ASN A 142 -4.40 26.99 -2.77
N SER A 143 -3.54 26.19 -3.40
CA SER A 143 -3.29 26.25 -4.84
C SER A 143 -4.52 25.91 -5.69
N ILE A 144 -5.41 25.05 -5.19
CA ILE A 144 -6.70 24.73 -5.84
C ILE A 144 -7.71 25.88 -5.67
N THR A 145 -7.68 26.55 -4.52
CA THR A 145 -8.62 27.63 -4.17
C THR A 145 -8.25 28.97 -4.83
N SER A 146 -6.99 29.13 -5.26
CA SER A 146 -6.51 30.31 -5.98
C SER A 146 -6.79 30.30 -7.49
N VAL A 147 -7.70 29.44 -7.96
CA VAL A 147 -8.12 29.31 -9.38
C VAL A 147 -9.52 29.87 -9.57
#